data_AF-A0A8T7MID2-F1
#
_entry.id   AF-A0A8T7MID2-F1
#
_cell.length_a   1.000
_cell.length_b   1.000
_cell.length_c   1.000
_cell.angle_alpha   90.00
_cell.angle_beta   90.00
_cell.angle_gamma   90.00
#
_symmetry.space_group_name_H-M   'P 1'
#
loop_
_entity.id
_entity.type
_entity.pdbx_description
1 polymer ?
#
loop_
_entity_poly.entity_id
_entity_poly.type
_entity_poly.pdbx_seq_one_letter_code
_entity_poly.pdbx_strand_id
1 'polypeptide(L)'
;MPMGRTHRLINTYLCVPLVVGATVAAHWSPLQALSCGVGYCFATFFMNPDLDLDSVGYQSWGPLRIIWWPYQKILAHRSYFSHFPVISTVLRIVYLMWFPVLMIALLGSSVQMVARETIFDWWPIIGAYLLMFILGMIVSDTLHAILDVVSTDFKRHFSRHSPHHQSFWEHHGERRKSRARPSPKHRRR
;
A
#
# COMPACT_ATOMS: atom_id res chain seq x y z
N MET A 1 5.11 -7.67 -7.52
CA MET A 1 3.98 -7.46 -8.47
C MET A 1 4.32 -6.28 -9.37
N PRO A 2 4.22 -6.39 -10.71
CA PRO A 2 4.64 -5.34 -11.65
C PRO A 2 3.83 -4.03 -11.58
N MET A 3 2.76 -3.92 -10.79
CA MET A 3 1.89 -2.73 -10.72
C MET A 3 2.22 -1.73 -9.60
N GLY A 4 3.05 -2.10 -8.60
CA GLY A 4 3.35 -1.19 -7.48
C GLY A 4 4.09 0.09 -7.89
N ARG A 5 4.94 0.01 -8.93
CA ARG A 5 5.58 1.20 -9.53
C ARG A 5 4.58 2.09 -10.25
N THR A 6 3.60 1.51 -10.95
CA THR A 6 2.55 2.24 -11.65
C THR A 6 1.61 2.94 -10.67
N HIS A 7 1.18 2.28 -9.59
CA HIS A 7 0.31 2.90 -8.58
C HIS A 7 1.01 4.05 -7.86
N ARG A 8 2.31 3.90 -7.59
CA ARG A 8 3.14 4.99 -7.05
C ARG A 8 3.23 6.16 -8.03
N LEU A 9 3.54 5.90 -9.30
CA LEU A 9 3.66 6.93 -10.32
C LEU A 9 2.35 7.72 -10.49
N ILE A 10 1.22 7.03 -10.58
CA ILE A 10 -0.10 7.65 -10.65
C ILE A 10 -0.39 8.47 -9.39
N ASN A 11 -0.12 7.92 -8.19
CA ASN A 11 -0.28 8.66 -6.94
C ASN A 11 0.52 9.97 -6.98
N THR A 12 1.80 9.92 -7.37
CA THR A 12 2.67 11.09 -7.45
C THR A 12 2.11 12.16 -8.39
N TYR A 13 1.66 11.77 -9.59
CA TYR A 13 1.09 12.73 -10.55
C TYR A 13 -0.24 13.33 -10.07
N LEU A 14 -1.04 12.55 -9.34
CA LEU A 14 -2.33 13.02 -8.83
C LEU A 14 -2.21 13.84 -7.53
N CYS A 15 -1.08 13.81 -6.84
CA CYS A 15 -0.88 14.57 -5.60
C CYS A 15 -1.21 16.06 -5.78
N VAL A 16 -0.59 16.73 -6.74
CA VAL A 16 -0.76 18.18 -6.96
C VAL A 16 -2.21 18.53 -7.34
N PRO A 17 -2.83 17.95 -8.37
CA PRO A 17 -4.20 18.33 -8.75
C PRO A 17 -5.22 17.99 -7.65
N LEU A 18 -5.06 16.89 -6.92
CA LEU A 18 -5.97 16.54 -5.82
C LEU A 18 -5.84 17.51 -4.64
N VAL A 19 -4.61 17.83 -4.23
CA VAL A 19 -4.38 18.76 -3.11
C VAL A 19 -4.79 20.18 -3.47
N VAL A 20 -4.45 20.66 -4.66
CA VAL A 20 -4.87 21.99 -5.14
C VAL A 20 -6.38 22.07 -5.29
N GLY A 21 -7.00 21.06 -5.91
CA GLY A 21 -8.46 20.99 -6.06
C GLY A 21 -9.18 21.03 -4.70
N ALA A 22 -8.72 20.22 -3.75
CA ALA A 22 -9.27 20.22 -2.39
C ALA A 22 -9.04 21.56 -1.66
N THR A 23 -7.87 22.17 -1.83
CA THR A 23 -7.53 23.48 -1.25
C THR A 23 -8.48 24.57 -1.73
N VAL A 24 -8.74 24.62 -3.03
CA VAL A 24 -9.67 25.60 -3.62
C VAL A 24 -11.11 25.34 -3.16
N ALA A 25 -11.55 24.07 -3.18
CA ALA A 25 -12.92 23.70 -2.84
C ALA A 25 -13.26 23.91 -1.36
N ALA A 26 -12.31 23.66 -0.46
CA ALA A 26 -12.50 23.74 0.98
C ALA A 26 -11.84 24.98 1.62
N HIS A 27 -11.34 25.92 0.80
CA HIS A 27 -10.69 27.17 1.22
C HIS A 27 -9.57 26.95 2.25
N TRP A 28 -8.72 25.93 2.05
CA TRP A 28 -7.61 25.65 2.95
C TRP A 28 -6.53 26.75 2.87
N SER A 29 -5.90 27.04 4.01
CA SER A 29 -4.71 27.90 4.02
C SER A 29 -3.52 27.22 3.32
N PRO A 30 -2.51 27.99 2.84
CA PRO A 30 -1.33 27.42 2.20
C PRO A 30 -0.61 26.38 3.08
N LEU A 31 -0.57 26.59 4.40
CA LEU A 31 0.07 25.66 5.31
C LEU A 31 -0.73 24.36 5.48
N GLN A 32 -2.06 24.43 5.51
CA GLN A 32 -2.91 23.23 5.52
C GLN A 32 -2.76 22.42 4.23
N ALA A 33 -2.72 23.09 3.07
CA ALA A 33 -2.48 22.46 1.78
C ALA A 33 -1.10 21.79 1.72
N LEU A 34 -0.06 22.48 2.21
CA LEU A 34 1.29 21.95 2.31
C LEU A 34 1.34 20.72 3.22
N SER A 35 0.77 20.79 4.43
CA SER A 35 0.73 19.66 5.36
C SER A 35 0.03 18.45 4.74
N CYS A 36 -1.09 18.67 4.05
CA CYS A 36 -1.79 17.62 3.30
C CYS A 36 -0.93 17.02 2.18
N GLY A 37 -0.29 17.85 1.35
CA GLY A 37 0.59 17.37 0.28
C GLY A 37 1.80 16.61 0.79
N VAL A 38 2.42 17.05 1.90
CA VAL A 38 3.53 16.35 2.53
C VAL A 38 3.07 15.00 3.07
N GLY A 39 1.91 14.94 3.73
CA GLY A 39 1.31 13.68 4.18
C GLY A 39 1.01 12.73 3.04
N TYR A 40 0.43 13.23 1.95
CA TYR A 40 0.16 12.44 0.76
C TYR A 40 1.44 11.82 0.18
N CYS A 41 2.48 12.63 -0.01
CA CYS A 41 3.78 12.16 -0.51
C CYS A 41 4.42 11.15 0.45
N PHE A 42 4.34 11.40 1.76
CA PHE A 42 4.86 10.50 2.77
C PHE A 42 4.21 9.12 2.68
N ALA A 43 2.88 9.06 2.58
CA ALA A 43 2.17 7.79 2.35
C ALA A 43 2.57 7.15 1.01
N THR A 44 2.60 7.91 -0.09
CA THR A 44 2.94 7.39 -1.43
C THR A 44 4.32 6.69 -1.46
N PHE A 45 5.32 7.29 -0.82
CA PHE A 45 6.71 6.84 -0.93
C PHE A 45 7.17 5.96 0.23
N PHE A 46 6.77 6.28 1.46
CA PHE A 46 7.29 5.65 2.68
C PHE A 46 6.26 4.79 3.39
N MET A 47 5.00 5.22 3.48
CA MET A 47 4.00 4.56 4.32
C MET A 47 2.82 4.01 3.53
N ASN A 48 3.09 3.41 2.37
CA ASN A 48 2.06 2.89 1.48
C ASN A 48 1.41 1.60 2.02
N PRO A 49 0.26 1.17 1.47
CA PRO A 49 -0.44 -0.03 1.96
C PRO A 49 0.40 -1.31 1.84
N ASP A 50 1.31 -1.38 0.87
CA ASP A 50 2.21 -2.51 0.60
C ASP A 50 3.38 -2.65 1.60
N LEU A 51 3.34 -1.99 2.75
CA LEU A 51 4.44 -2.03 3.73
C LEU A 51 4.58 -3.38 4.43
N ASP A 52 3.52 -4.19 4.40
CA ASP A 52 3.49 -5.58 4.84
C ASP A 52 4.26 -6.53 3.90
N LEU A 53 4.63 -6.07 2.69
CA LEU A 53 5.43 -6.78 1.71
C LEU A 53 6.84 -6.19 1.56
N ASP A 54 7.75 -6.94 0.92
CA ASP A 54 9.01 -6.39 0.38
C ASP A 54 8.71 -5.50 -0.85
N SER A 55 8.09 -4.36 -0.58
CA SER A 55 7.69 -3.39 -1.58
C SER A 55 8.71 -2.25 -1.68
N VAL A 56 8.56 -1.44 -2.72
CA VAL A 56 9.38 -0.22 -2.85
C VAL A 56 9.13 0.72 -1.65
N GLY A 57 7.96 0.68 -1.02
CA GLY A 57 7.67 1.49 0.18
C GLY A 57 8.53 1.04 1.36
N TYR A 58 8.55 -0.27 1.62
CA TYR A 58 9.41 -0.87 2.63
C TYR A 58 10.90 -0.59 2.39
N GLN A 59 11.35 -0.66 1.13
CA GLN A 59 12.74 -0.38 0.76
C GLN A 59 13.12 1.10 0.88
N SER A 60 12.17 2.03 0.72
CA SER A 60 12.39 3.47 0.85
C SER A 60 12.82 3.91 2.26
N TRP A 61 12.59 3.10 3.29
CA TRP A 61 13.09 3.36 4.65
C TRP A 61 14.59 3.10 4.82
N GLY A 62 15.26 2.47 3.85
CA GLY A 62 16.68 2.15 3.95
C GLY A 62 16.98 1.30 5.20
N PRO A 63 17.97 1.67 6.03
CA PRO A 63 18.28 0.95 7.27
C PRO A 63 17.13 0.92 8.29
N LEU A 64 16.28 1.96 8.31
CA LEU A 64 15.15 2.07 9.24
C LEU A 64 14.01 1.08 8.92
N ARG A 65 14.08 0.35 7.80
CA ARG A 65 13.10 -0.68 7.46
C ARG A 65 13.00 -1.79 8.51
N ILE A 66 14.03 -1.98 9.35
CA ILE A 66 14.02 -2.92 10.46
C ILE A 66 12.85 -2.67 11.43
N ILE A 67 12.44 -1.41 11.57
CA ILE A 67 11.27 -1.01 12.36
C ILE A 67 10.01 -1.68 11.82
N TRP A 68 9.89 -1.91 10.51
CA TRP A 68 8.72 -2.52 9.88
C TRP A 68 8.78 -4.04 9.82
N TRP A 69 9.90 -4.67 10.17
CA TRP A 69 10.02 -6.12 10.15
C TRP A 69 9.02 -6.84 11.08
N PRO A 70 8.80 -6.41 12.34
CA PRO A 70 7.75 -6.99 13.18
C PRO A 70 6.35 -6.78 12.61
N TYR A 71 6.07 -5.60 12.04
CA TYR A 71 4.80 -5.30 11.37
C TYR A 71 4.49 -6.31 10.26
N GLN A 72 5.47 -6.63 9.40
CA GLN A 72 5.33 -7.63 8.33
C GLN A 72 5.08 -9.05 8.85
N LYS A 73 5.61 -9.40 10.03
CA LYS A 73 5.45 -10.73 10.62
C LYS A 73 4.11 -10.93 11.30
N ILE A 74 3.57 -9.88 11.90
CA ILE A 74 2.33 -9.94 12.69
C ILE A 74 1.10 -9.81 11.80
N LEU A 75 1.14 -8.95 10.78
CA LEU A 75 -0.02 -8.69 9.93
C LEU A 75 -0.03 -9.61 8.72
N ALA A 76 -1.05 -10.45 8.64
CA ALA A 76 -1.29 -11.28 7.46
C ALA A 76 -1.62 -10.41 6.24
N HIS A 77 -0.90 -10.64 5.15
CA HIS A 77 -1.10 -9.98 3.87
C HIS A 77 -2.54 -10.20 3.36
N ARG A 78 -3.24 -9.11 3.01
CA ARG A 78 -4.66 -9.05 2.58
C ARG A 78 -5.73 -9.29 3.67
N SER A 79 -5.43 -9.05 4.93
CA SER A 79 -6.50 -8.93 5.94
C SER A 79 -7.36 -7.68 5.66
N TYR A 80 -8.64 -7.71 6.05
CA TYR A 80 -9.54 -6.55 5.94
C TYR A 80 -8.92 -5.25 6.50
N PHE A 81 -8.13 -5.35 7.57
CA PHE A 81 -7.43 -4.23 8.21
C PHE A 81 -6.33 -3.59 7.35
N SER A 82 -5.75 -4.34 6.43
CA SER A 82 -4.72 -3.86 5.50
C SER A 82 -5.30 -3.19 4.24
N HIS A 83 -6.58 -3.46 3.91
CA HIS A 83 -7.18 -2.99 2.66
C HIS A 83 -8.12 -1.78 2.83
N PHE A 84 -8.59 -1.49 4.05
CA PHE A 84 -9.31 -0.25 4.33
C PHE A 84 -8.31 0.90 4.51
N PRO A 85 -8.31 1.91 3.62
CA PRO A 85 -7.30 2.98 3.62
C PRO A 85 -7.14 3.63 4.99
N VAL A 86 -8.25 4.14 5.55
CA VAL A 86 -8.27 4.85 6.84
C VAL A 86 -7.73 3.98 7.99
N ILE A 87 -8.23 2.76 8.13
CA ILE A 87 -7.84 1.85 9.21
C ILE A 87 -6.37 1.49 9.09
N SER A 88 -5.90 1.22 7.86
CA SER A 88 -4.52 0.87 7.59
C SER A 88 -3.57 2.04 7.89
N THR A 89 -3.95 3.27 7.52
CA THR A 89 -3.17 4.48 7.82
C THR A 89 -3.04 4.65 9.33
N VAL A 90 -4.16 4.58 10.06
CA VAL A 90 -4.17 4.75 11.53
C VAL A 90 -3.31 3.69 12.20
N LEU A 91 -3.43 2.43 11.80
CA LEU A 91 -2.61 1.35 12.36
C LEU A 91 -1.12 1.60 12.16
N ARG A 92 -0.70 2.01 10.96
CA ARG A 92 0.71 2.32 10.66
C ARG A 92 1.21 3.54 11.44
N ILE A 93 0.39 4.57 11.63
CA ILE A 93 0.74 5.72 12.49
C ILE A 93 0.94 5.26 13.93
N VAL A 94 -0.02 4.54 14.50
CA VAL A 94 0.05 4.07 15.90
C VAL A 94 1.29 3.19 16.10
N TYR A 95 1.56 2.29 15.15
CA TYR A 95 2.77 1.47 15.15
C TYR A 95 4.05 2.31 15.16
N LEU A 96 4.15 3.31 14.28
CA LEU A 96 5.33 4.15 14.16
C LEU A 96 5.52 5.07 15.38
N MET A 97 4.42 5.56 15.98
CA MET A 97 4.45 6.43 17.16
C MET A 97 4.90 5.72 18.43
N TRP A 98 4.84 4.39 18.48
CA TRP A 98 5.33 3.63 19.63
C TRP A 98 6.84 3.83 19.85
N PHE A 99 7.63 3.98 18.78
CA PHE A 99 9.08 4.14 18.88
C PHE A 99 9.52 5.42 19.60
N PRO A 100 9.10 6.64 19.19
CA PRO A 100 9.47 7.86 19.91
C PRO A 100 8.91 7.88 21.33
N VAL A 101 7.71 7.34 21.58
CA VAL A 101 7.13 7.23 22.93
C VAL A 101 8.02 6.34 23.82
N LEU A 102 8.42 5.17 23.33
CA LEU A 102 9.31 4.27 24.05
C LEU A 102 10.68 4.91 24.28
N MET A 103 11.24 5.60 23.28
CA MET A 103 12.51 6.31 23.47
C MET A 103 12.41 7.38 24.57
N ILE A 104 11.37 8.22 24.56
CA ILE A 104 11.16 9.24 25.60
C ILE A 104 10.97 8.58 26.98
N ALA A 105 10.23 7.47 27.05
CA ALA A 105 9.99 6.75 28.30
C ALA A 105 11.28 6.13 28.89
N LEU A 106 12.22 5.72 28.04
CA LEU A 106 13.52 5.19 28.46
C LEU A 106 14.51 6.28 28.87
N LEU A 107 14.23 7.55 28.54
CA LEU A 107 15.03 8.69 28.97
C LEU A 107 14.60 9.14 30.37
N GLY A 108 15.52 9.80 31.08
CA GLY A 108 15.29 10.25 32.46
C GLY A 108 14.13 11.24 32.60
N SER A 109 13.65 11.43 33.83
CA SER A 109 12.47 12.24 34.15
C SER A 109 12.54 13.68 33.65
N SER A 110 13.74 14.28 33.59
CA SER A 110 13.94 15.62 33.03
C SER A 110 13.55 15.71 31.56
N VAL A 111 13.92 14.71 30.74
CA VAL A 111 13.55 14.66 29.32
C VAL A 111 12.05 14.44 29.16
N GLN A 112 11.46 13.58 29.98
CA GLN A 112 10.03 13.30 29.94
C GLN A 112 9.20 14.56 30.25
N MET A 113 9.61 15.35 31.25
CA MET A 113 8.96 16.63 31.56
C MET A 113 9.06 17.59 30.38
N VAL A 114 10.26 17.82 29.85
CA VAL A 114 10.44 18.74 28.71
C VAL A 114 9.63 18.30 27.49
N ALA A 115 9.63 16.99 27.17
CA ALA A 115 8.85 16.45 26.07
C ALA A 115 7.34 16.66 26.28
N ARG A 116 6.85 16.41 27.50
CA ARG A 116 5.44 16.64 27.85
C ARG A 116 5.04 18.10 27.63
N GLU A 117 5.74 19.04 28.26
CA GLU A 117 5.41 20.47 28.15
C GLU A 117 5.48 20.93 26.69
N THR A 118 6.54 20.56 25.96
CA THR A 118 6.68 20.89 24.54
C THR A 118 5.53 20.33 23.70
N ILE A 119 5.10 19.08 23.92
CA ILE A 119 4.00 18.50 23.16
C ILE A 119 2.69 19.27 23.45
N PHE A 120 2.38 19.56 24.71
CA PHE A 120 1.14 20.24 25.08
C PHE A 120 1.12 21.71 24.63
N ASP A 121 2.22 22.44 24.75
CA ASP A 121 2.31 23.85 24.35
C ASP A 121 2.13 24.04 22.84
N TRP A 122 2.69 23.12 22.04
CA TRP A 122 2.65 23.20 20.59
C TRP A 122 1.44 22.49 19.98
N TRP A 123 0.71 21.66 20.73
CA TRP A 123 -0.45 20.92 20.24
C TRP A 123 -1.54 21.81 19.61
N PRO A 124 -1.93 22.97 20.18
CA PRO A 124 -2.94 23.84 19.57
C PRO A 124 -2.56 24.35 18.18
N ILE A 125 -1.26 24.47 17.91
CA ILE A 125 -0.72 24.94 16.63
C ILE A 125 -0.55 23.74 15.68
N ILE A 126 0.17 22.71 16.11
CA ILE A 126 0.59 21.60 15.25
C ILE A 126 -0.56 20.63 14.99
N GLY A 127 -1.50 20.46 15.94
CA GLY A 127 -2.56 19.46 15.86
C GLY A 127 -3.41 19.60 14.59
N ALA A 128 -3.78 20.83 14.22
CA ALA A 128 -4.54 21.08 12.99
C ALA A 128 -3.76 20.68 11.73
N TYR A 129 -2.45 20.97 11.68
CA TYR A 129 -1.59 20.60 10.56
C TYR A 129 -1.29 19.10 10.51
N LEU A 130 -1.20 18.44 11.67
CA LEU A 130 -1.07 16.99 11.78
C LEU A 130 -2.33 16.29 11.24
N LEU A 131 -3.52 16.81 11.52
CA LEU A 131 -4.76 16.29 10.92
C LEU A 131 -4.76 16.43 9.41
N MET A 132 -4.30 17.56 8.87
CA MET A 132 -4.16 17.74 7.42
C MET A 132 -3.14 16.77 6.82
N PHE A 133 -2.02 16.55 7.50
CA PHE A 133 -1.03 15.55 7.10
C PHE A 133 -1.62 14.13 7.09
N ILE A 134 -2.37 13.75 8.12
CA ILE A 134 -3.07 12.45 8.17
C ILE A 134 -4.12 12.33 7.06
N LEU A 135 -4.88 13.40 6.79
CA LEU A 135 -5.82 13.43 5.69
C LEU A 135 -5.12 13.18 4.34
N GLY A 136 -3.98 13.83 4.10
CA GLY A 136 -3.16 13.59 2.91
C GLY A 136 -2.75 12.13 2.76
N MET A 137 -2.30 11.50 3.86
CA MET A 137 -1.96 10.07 3.86
C MET A 137 -3.15 9.19 3.50
N ILE A 138 -4.33 9.44 4.10
CA ILE A 138 -5.56 8.70 3.83
C ILE A 138 -5.96 8.83 2.35
N VAL A 139 -5.88 10.02 1.77
CA VAL A 139 -6.21 10.25 0.36
C VAL A 139 -5.27 9.44 -0.55
N SER A 140 -3.97 9.43 -0.26
CA SER A 140 -2.99 8.63 -1.03
C SER A 140 -3.28 7.13 -0.93
N ASP A 141 -3.51 6.60 0.27
CA ASP A 141 -3.85 5.19 0.47
C ASP A 141 -5.16 4.81 -0.21
N THR A 142 -6.14 5.72 -0.21
CA THR A 142 -7.44 5.51 -0.86
C THR A 142 -7.27 5.43 -2.37
N LEU A 143 -6.48 6.33 -2.96
CA LEU A 143 -6.18 6.27 -4.38
C LEU A 143 -5.44 4.97 -4.73
N HIS A 144 -4.48 4.54 -3.90
CA HIS A 144 -3.82 3.25 -4.09
C HIS A 144 -4.81 2.07 -4.08
N ALA A 145 -5.72 2.03 -3.10
CA ALA A 145 -6.74 0.97 -3.02
C ALA A 145 -7.70 0.98 -4.22
N ILE A 146 -8.10 2.16 -4.70
CA ILE A 146 -8.93 2.29 -5.91
C ILE A 146 -8.18 1.73 -7.12
N LEU A 147 -6.91 2.07 -7.31
CA LEU A 147 -6.09 1.57 -8.42
C LEU A 147 -5.91 0.04 -8.36
N ASP A 148 -5.77 -0.53 -7.17
CA ASP A 148 -5.73 -1.97 -6.95
C ASP A 148 -7.02 -2.68 -7.40
N VAL A 149 -8.18 -2.14 -7.03
CA VAL A 149 -9.48 -2.69 -7.43
C VAL A 149 -9.68 -2.58 -8.94
N VAL A 150 -9.49 -1.38 -9.51
CA VAL A 150 -9.68 -1.11 -10.94
C VAL A 150 -8.74 -1.98 -11.80
N SER A 151 -7.48 -2.09 -11.43
CA SER A 151 -6.50 -2.89 -12.17
C SER A 151 -6.77 -4.40 -12.08
N THR A 152 -7.32 -4.87 -10.96
CA THR A 152 -7.73 -6.27 -10.77
C THR A 152 -8.98 -6.59 -11.59
N ASP A 153 -9.98 -5.72 -11.57
CA ASP A 153 -11.23 -5.92 -12.30
C ASP A 153 -11.02 -5.82 -13.82
N PHE A 154 -10.20 -4.87 -14.27
CA PHE A 154 -9.79 -4.78 -15.67
C PHE A 154 -9.14 -6.09 -16.15
N LYS A 155 -8.19 -6.64 -15.38
CA LYS A 155 -7.56 -7.93 -15.72
C LYS A 155 -8.56 -9.08 -15.79
N ARG A 156 -9.52 -9.15 -14.86
CA ARG A 156 -10.56 -10.19 -14.85
C ARG A 156 -11.48 -10.11 -16.07
N HIS A 157 -11.87 -8.90 -16.47
CA HIS A 157 -12.75 -8.67 -17.61
C HIS A 157 -12.11 -9.08 -18.94
N PHE A 158 -10.84 -8.72 -19.16
CA PHE A 158 -10.11 -9.03 -20.39
C PHE A 158 -9.58 -10.47 -20.44
N SER A 159 -9.20 -11.07 -19.31
CA SER A 159 -8.75 -12.48 -19.28
C SER A 159 -9.87 -13.47 -19.57
N ARG A 160 -11.13 -13.09 -19.34
CA ARG A 160 -12.32 -13.87 -19.73
C ARG A 160 -12.60 -13.88 -21.23
N HIS A 161 -12.04 -12.95 -21.99
CA HIS A 161 -12.27 -12.78 -23.43
C HIS A 161 -11.11 -13.23 -24.31
N SER A 162 -10.09 -13.91 -23.76
CA SER A 162 -9.01 -14.48 -24.58
C SER A 162 -9.32 -15.95 -24.94
N PRO A 163 -9.62 -16.29 -26.21
CA PRO A 163 -9.91 -17.67 -26.63
C PRO A 163 -8.68 -18.59 -26.60
N HIS A 164 -7.50 -18.07 -26.28
CA HIS A 164 -6.24 -18.76 -26.56
C HIS A 164 -5.81 -19.81 -25.53
N HIS A 165 -6.52 -19.95 -24.40
CA HIS A 165 -6.14 -20.91 -23.35
C HIS A 165 -6.91 -22.24 -23.40
N GLN A 166 -7.99 -22.33 -24.18
CA GLN A 166 -8.71 -23.59 -24.40
C GLN A 166 -8.05 -24.46 -25.48
N SER A 167 -7.55 -23.86 -26.57
CA SER A 167 -6.96 -24.61 -27.70
C SER A 167 -5.63 -25.29 -27.39
N PHE A 168 -4.86 -24.78 -26.42
CA PHE A 168 -3.60 -25.42 -26.00
C PHE A 168 -3.83 -26.79 -25.33
N TRP A 169 -4.88 -26.90 -24.51
CA TRP A 169 -5.21 -28.17 -23.82
C TRP A 169 -5.94 -29.15 -24.73
N GLU A 170 -6.75 -28.67 -25.67
CA GLU A 170 -7.43 -29.52 -26.66
C GLU A 170 -6.43 -30.16 -27.64
N HIS A 171 -5.49 -29.38 -28.20
CA HIS A 171 -4.51 -29.92 -29.15
C HIS A 171 -3.48 -30.87 -28.52
N HIS A 172 -3.11 -30.67 -27.24
CA HIS A 172 -2.17 -31.56 -26.55
C HIS A 172 -2.83 -32.78 -25.89
N GLY A 173 -4.13 -32.73 -25.59
CA GLY A 173 -4.92 -33.87 -25.12
C GLY A 173 -5.14 -34.94 -26.21
N GLU A 174 -5.39 -34.52 -27.45
CA GLU A 174 -5.62 -35.45 -28.57
C GLU A 174 -4.34 -36.17 -29.03
N ARG A 175 -3.19 -35.48 -29.03
CA ARG A 175 -1.89 -36.11 -29.40
C ARG A 175 -1.46 -37.23 -28.45
N ARG A 176 -1.94 -37.24 -27.20
CA ARG A 176 -1.68 -38.33 -26.26
C ARG A 176 -2.58 -39.55 -26.48
N LYS A 177 -3.80 -39.37 -27.01
CA LYS A 177 -4.74 -40.48 -27.26
C LYS A 177 -4.43 -41.24 -28.56
N SER A 178 -3.84 -40.59 -29.57
CA SER A 178 -3.52 -41.26 -30.85
C SER A 178 -2.29 -42.17 -30.82
N ARG A 179 -1.40 -42.04 -29.83
CA ARG A 179 -0.19 -42.88 -29.68
C ARG A 179 -0.42 -44.19 -28.91
N ALA A 180 -1.63 -44.45 -28.41
CA ALA A 180 -1.94 -45.62 -27.57
C ALA A 180 -2.76 -46.71 -28.29
N ARG A 181 -2.63 -46.86 -29.62
CA ARG A 181 -3.20 -48.02 -30.34
C ARG A 181 -2.15 -49.13 -30.41
N PRO A 182 -2.34 -50.28 -29.72
CA PRO A 182 -1.45 -51.42 -29.88
C PRO A 182 -1.65 -52.07 -31.25
N SER A 183 -0.54 -52.43 -31.89
CA SER A 183 -0.48 -53.15 -33.17
C SER A 183 -1.17 -54.53 -33.07
N PRO A 184 -1.94 -54.96 -34.08
CA PRO A 184 -2.59 -56.27 -34.05
C PRO A 184 -1.53 -57.38 -34.22
N LYS A 185 -1.38 -58.22 -33.19
CA LYS A 185 -0.52 -59.41 -33.24
C LYS A 185 -1.05 -60.37 -34.30
N HIS A 186 -0.16 -60.76 -35.20
CA HIS A 186 -0.37 -61.79 -36.20
C HIS A 186 -0.78 -63.12 -35.56
N ARG A 187 -1.91 -63.65 -36.05
CA ARG A 187 -2.38 -65.02 -35.89
C ARG A 187 -1.50 -65.93 -36.76
N ARG A 188 -0.86 -66.97 -36.21
CA ARG A 188 -0.48 -68.19 -36.94
C ARG A 188 -0.15 -69.33 -35.97
N ARG A 189 -1.04 -70.33 -36.03
CA ARG A 189 -0.93 -71.78 -35.80
C ARG A 189 -0.20 -72.26 -34.55
#